data_AF-A0A3A8GLD0-F1
#
_entry.id   AF-A0A3A8GLD0-F1
#
_cell.length_a   1.000
_cell.length_b   1.000
_cell.length_c   1.000
_cell.angle_alpha   90.00
_cell.angle_beta   90.00
_cell.angle_gamma   90.00
#
_symmetry.space_group_name_H-M   'P 1'
#
loop_
_entity.id
_entity.type
_entity.pdbx_description
1 polymer ?
#
loop_
_entity_poly.entity_id
_entity_poly.type
_entity_poly.pdbx_seq_one_letter_code
_entity_poly.pdbx_strand_id
1 'polypeptide(L)'
;MSASVAEVEIAKKAMSVPPGTFRHTVLLAAKRFKSTWAELGKLLVQVRDEAKYEEWGHASFEAYCLKELHIKKQTALKLTRSFSFLAKHEAPEELQQHEFPEKAPAFEVVEVLADAEERGQLSPTEYKSLRDSIWSPEKSPTELKKEFAERFPRPPPEPPPESLQVRKLAQLARKLASELAGSRRVPNAVAERAASLADDVEELASSVTDA
;
A
#
# COMPACT_ATOMS: atom_id res chain seq x y z
N MET A 1 -23.76 -2.85 14.73
CA MET A 1 -22.31 -3.14 14.60
C MET A 1 -21.57 -2.37 15.69
N SER A 2 -20.65 -3.01 16.41
CA SER A 2 -19.81 -2.32 17.41
C SER A 2 -18.70 -1.54 16.71
N ALA A 3 -18.33 -0.37 17.22
CA ALA A 3 -17.23 0.41 16.69
C ALA A 3 -15.89 -0.34 16.88
N SER A 4 -15.02 -0.28 15.88
CA SER A 4 -13.69 -0.88 15.99
C SER A 4 -12.79 -0.09 16.96
N VAL A 5 -11.76 -0.74 17.51
CA VAL A 5 -10.78 -0.07 18.40
C VAL A 5 -10.18 1.17 17.72
N ALA A 6 -9.84 1.08 16.43
CA ALA A 6 -9.35 2.21 15.65
C ALA A 6 -10.38 3.36 15.59
N GLU A 7 -11.65 3.06 15.33
CA GLU A 7 -12.72 4.09 15.29
C GLU A 7 -12.92 4.78 16.64
N VAL A 8 -12.73 4.06 17.75
CA VAL A 8 -12.79 4.61 19.10
C VAL A 8 -11.61 5.55 19.38
N GLU A 9 -10.38 5.14 19.07
CA GLU A 9 -9.19 5.96 19.27
C GLU A 9 -9.20 7.22 18.38
N ILE A 10 -9.63 7.09 17.11
CA ILE A 10 -9.83 8.23 16.21
C ILE A 10 -10.87 9.20 16.80
N ALA A 11 -12.00 8.69 17.33
CA ALA A 11 -13.02 9.53 17.94
C ALA A 11 -12.50 10.28 19.17
N LYS A 12 -11.74 9.60 20.03
CA LYS A 12 -11.06 10.21 21.17
C LYS A 12 -10.09 11.31 20.73
N LYS A 13 -9.32 11.06 19.67
CA LYS A 13 -8.42 12.06 19.09
C LYS A 13 -9.20 13.26 18.54
N ALA A 14 -10.30 13.02 17.82
CA ALA A 14 -11.17 14.09 17.30
C ALA A 14 -11.70 15.01 18.41
N MET A 15 -12.09 14.46 19.56
CA MET A 15 -12.53 15.28 20.71
C MET A 15 -11.44 16.19 21.29
N SER A 16 -10.16 15.86 21.08
CA SER A 16 -9.01 16.67 21.52
C SER A 16 -8.57 17.72 20.49
N VAL A 17 -9.14 17.71 19.29
CA VAL A 17 -8.81 18.65 18.20
C VAL A 17 -9.95 19.68 18.09
N PRO A 18 -9.66 20.99 17.98
CA PRO A 18 -10.72 22.00 17.88
C PRO A 18 -11.71 21.69 16.75
N PRO A 19 -13.03 21.65 17.02
CA PRO A 19 -14.05 21.41 16.01
C PRO A 19 -13.99 22.43 14.87
N GLY A 20 -14.34 21.98 13.65
CA GLY A 20 -14.33 22.81 12.45
C GLY A 20 -12.95 23.05 11.82
N THR A 21 -11.87 22.64 12.48
CA THR A 21 -10.52 22.67 11.88
C THR A 21 -10.36 21.60 10.80
N PHE A 22 -9.43 21.82 9.86
CA PHE A 22 -9.12 20.84 8.82
C PHE A 22 -8.72 19.48 9.40
N ARG A 23 -7.84 19.45 10.42
CA ARG A 23 -7.44 18.22 11.13
C ARG A 23 -8.63 17.46 11.71
N HIS A 24 -9.58 18.18 12.31
CA HIS A 24 -10.81 17.59 12.84
C HIS A 24 -11.63 16.93 11.73
N THR A 25 -11.78 17.60 10.57
CA THR A 25 -12.46 17.04 9.39
C THR A 25 -11.78 15.77 8.90
N VAL A 26 -10.44 15.73 8.84
CA VAL A 26 -9.70 14.50 8.44
C VAL A 26 -9.96 13.35 9.41
N LEU A 27 -9.98 13.60 10.72
CA LEU A 27 -10.29 12.58 11.73
C LEU A 27 -11.71 12.04 11.58
N LEU A 28 -12.70 12.91 11.33
CA LEU A 28 -14.07 12.47 11.09
C LEU A 28 -14.20 11.61 9.82
N ALA A 29 -13.57 12.03 8.72
CA ALA A 29 -13.53 11.25 7.48
C ALA A 29 -12.84 9.89 7.70
N ALA A 30 -11.71 9.87 8.42
CA ALA A 30 -10.98 8.64 8.74
C ALA A 30 -11.78 7.67 9.61
N LYS A 31 -12.72 8.15 10.44
CA LYS A 31 -13.62 7.28 11.19
C LYS A 31 -14.63 6.56 10.28
N ARG A 32 -15.06 7.20 9.19
CA ARG A 32 -16.10 6.68 8.27
C ARG A 32 -15.58 6.19 6.91
N PHE A 33 -14.27 6.15 6.70
CA PHE A 33 -13.70 5.94 5.36
C PHE A 33 -14.10 4.63 4.69
N LYS A 34 -14.43 3.59 5.46
CA LYS A 34 -14.90 2.30 4.92
C LYS A 34 -16.15 2.44 4.04
N SER A 35 -16.97 3.47 4.29
CA SER A 35 -18.16 3.78 3.49
C SER A 35 -17.97 4.97 2.53
N THR A 36 -16.86 5.72 2.65
CA THR A 36 -16.64 7.00 1.94
C THR A 36 -15.15 7.22 1.66
N TRP A 37 -14.52 6.26 0.97
CA TRP A 37 -13.07 6.28 0.77
C TRP A 37 -12.59 7.55 0.05
N ALA A 38 -13.38 8.07 -0.90
CA ALA A 38 -13.00 9.17 -1.76
C ALA A 38 -12.91 10.51 -1.01
N GLU A 39 -13.75 10.72 0.00
CA GLU A 39 -13.62 11.87 0.90
C GLU A 39 -12.28 11.84 1.63
N LEU A 40 -11.97 10.70 2.28
CA LEU A 40 -10.69 10.57 2.98
C LEU A 40 -9.51 10.69 1.99
N GLY A 41 -9.60 10.09 0.81
CA GLY A 41 -8.59 10.19 -0.23
C GLY A 41 -8.28 11.64 -0.59
N LYS A 42 -9.31 12.46 -0.82
CA LYS A 42 -9.20 13.91 -1.09
C LYS A 42 -8.46 14.64 0.03
N LEU A 43 -8.90 14.42 1.25
CA LEU A 43 -8.32 15.07 2.43
C LEU A 43 -6.87 14.65 2.64
N LEU A 44 -6.54 13.37 2.43
CA LEU A 44 -5.18 12.87 2.56
C LEU A 44 -4.23 13.40 1.48
N VAL A 45 -4.72 13.61 0.24
CA VAL A 45 -3.93 14.28 -0.81
C VAL A 45 -3.57 15.69 -0.34
N GLN A 46 -4.54 16.46 0.16
CA GLN A 46 -4.29 17.79 0.68
C GLN A 46 -3.32 17.79 1.88
N VAL A 47 -3.50 16.87 2.84
CA VAL A 47 -2.57 16.73 3.98
C VAL A 47 -1.14 16.46 3.52
N ARG A 48 -0.96 15.60 2.52
CA ARG A 48 0.35 15.25 1.97
C ARG A 48 0.96 16.43 1.24
N ASP A 49 0.23 17.01 0.30
CA ASP A 49 0.74 18.02 -0.64
C ASP A 49 1.02 19.36 0.06
N GLU A 50 0.24 19.71 1.08
CA GLU A 50 0.46 20.92 1.90
C GLU A 50 1.28 20.66 3.17
N ALA A 51 1.85 19.45 3.33
CA ALA A 51 2.63 19.05 4.51
C ALA A 51 1.95 19.32 5.88
N LYS A 52 0.61 19.28 5.94
CA LYS A 52 -0.16 19.62 7.15
C LYS A 52 0.19 18.78 8.37
N TYR A 53 0.70 17.57 8.14
CA TYR A 53 1.16 16.68 9.20
C TYR A 53 2.32 17.27 10.03
N GLU A 54 3.16 18.13 9.45
CA GLU A 54 4.27 18.79 10.15
C GLU A 54 3.74 19.81 11.16
N GLU A 55 2.78 20.64 10.74
CA GLU A 55 2.06 21.60 11.61
C GLU A 55 1.38 20.89 12.79
N TRP A 56 1.03 19.62 12.62
CA TRP A 56 0.39 18.79 13.64
C TRP A 56 1.36 18.00 14.52
N GLY A 57 2.67 18.15 14.29
CA GLY A 57 3.74 17.57 15.09
C GLY A 57 4.19 16.17 14.66
N HIS A 58 3.91 15.76 13.42
CA HIS A 58 4.34 14.46 12.90
C HIS A 58 5.57 14.58 12.01
N ALA A 59 6.49 13.64 12.16
CA ALA A 59 7.75 13.61 11.40
C ALA A 59 7.57 13.23 9.91
N SER A 60 6.44 12.62 9.54
CA SER A 60 6.11 12.31 8.15
C SER A 60 4.61 12.11 7.97
N PHE A 61 4.15 12.17 6.72
CA PHE A 61 2.77 11.85 6.34
C PHE A 61 2.35 10.45 6.81
N GLU A 62 3.21 9.45 6.67
CA GLU A 62 2.94 8.08 7.12
C GLU A 62 2.88 7.97 8.63
N ALA A 63 3.74 8.70 9.35
CA ALA A 63 3.70 8.73 10.81
C ALA A 63 2.37 9.31 11.30
N TYR A 64 1.87 10.38 10.67
CA TYR A 64 0.55 10.93 10.94
C TYR A 64 -0.56 9.92 10.65
N CYS A 65 -0.60 9.34 9.45
CA CYS A 65 -1.61 8.36 9.06
C CYS A 65 -1.67 7.18 10.04
N LEU A 66 -0.50 6.68 10.44
CA LEU A 66 -0.42 5.54 11.36
C LEU A 66 -0.83 5.90 12.79
N LYS A 67 -0.33 7.03 13.31
CA LYS A 67 -0.48 7.39 14.73
C LYS A 67 -1.85 8.01 15.06
N GLU A 68 -2.43 8.80 14.16
CA GLU A 68 -3.71 9.48 14.43
C GLU A 68 -4.89 8.85 13.72
N LEU A 69 -4.67 8.37 12.49
CA LEU A 69 -5.76 7.80 11.69
C LEU A 69 -5.82 6.28 11.78
N HIS A 70 -4.82 5.64 12.40
CA HIS A 70 -4.66 4.17 12.44
C HIS A 70 -4.65 3.53 11.03
N ILE A 71 -4.16 4.28 10.03
CA ILE A 71 -4.06 3.85 8.63
C ILE A 71 -2.60 3.48 8.34
N LYS A 72 -2.39 2.24 7.88
CA LYS A 72 -1.07 1.77 7.47
C LYS A 72 -0.57 2.53 6.25
N LYS A 73 0.76 2.72 6.16
CA LYS A 73 1.45 3.37 5.03
C LYS A 73 0.89 2.96 3.67
N GLN A 74 0.82 1.66 3.39
CA GLN A 74 0.36 1.15 2.10
C GLN A 74 -1.08 1.57 1.77
N THR A 75 -1.97 1.57 2.76
CA THR A 75 -3.36 2.01 2.57
C THR A 75 -3.44 3.52 2.31
N ALA A 76 -2.68 4.33 3.04
CA ALA A 76 -2.62 5.78 2.82
C ALA A 76 -2.09 6.12 1.41
N LEU A 77 -1.04 5.43 0.96
CA LEU A 77 -0.51 5.59 -0.40
C LEU A 77 -1.54 5.19 -1.46
N LYS A 78 -2.25 4.07 -1.29
CA LYS A 78 -3.31 3.68 -2.22
C LYS A 78 -4.46 4.68 -2.27
N LEU A 79 -4.94 5.15 -1.12
CA LEU A 79 -6.02 6.14 -1.04
C LEU A 79 -5.67 7.44 -1.76
N THR A 80 -4.48 7.99 -1.45
CA THR A 80 -4.00 9.23 -2.07
C THR A 80 -3.78 9.08 -3.57
N ARG A 81 -3.18 7.95 -4.00
CA ARG A 81 -2.99 7.65 -5.42
C ARG A 81 -4.32 7.50 -6.16
N SER A 82 -5.25 6.69 -5.64
CA SER A 82 -6.57 6.49 -6.27
C SER A 82 -7.36 7.78 -6.38
N PHE A 83 -7.33 8.66 -5.37
CA PHE A 83 -7.99 9.96 -5.46
C PHE A 83 -7.28 10.90 -6.44
N SER A 84 -5.93 10.94 -6.43
CA SER A 84 -5.16 11.76 -7.37
C SER A 84 -5.44 11.35 -8.83
N PHE A 85 -5.62 10.06 -9.08
CA PHE A 85 -6.03 9.54 -10.38
C PHE A 85 -7.41 10.08 -10.82
N LEU A 86 -8.43 10.01 -9.95
CA LEU A 86 -9.72 10.63 -10.26
C LEU A 86 -9.60 12.14 -10.50
N ALA A 87 -8.85 12.85 -9.63
CA ALA A 87 -8.60 14.29 -9.75
C ALA A 87 -7.92 14.70 -11.07
N LYS A 88 -7.13 13.79 -11.65
CA LYS A 88 -6.43 14.03 -12.92
C LYS A 88 -7.34 13.86 -14.14
N HIS A 89 -8.27 12.91 -14.10
CA HIS A 89 -9.08 12.54 -15.26
C HIS A 89 -10.49 13.12 -15.27
N GLU A 90 -11.00 13.52 -14.10
CA GLU A 90 -12.37 13.99 -13.93
C GLU A 90 -12.45 15.50 -13.81
N ALA A 91 -13.60 16.04 -14.16
CA ALA A 91 -13.83 17.48 -14.06
C ALA A 91 -13.83 17.90 -12.58
N PRO A 92 -13.16 19.01 -12.19
CA PRO A 92 -13.17 19.49 -10.82
C PRO A 92 -14.59 19.66 -10.25
N GLU A 93 -15.54 20.06 -11.08
CA GLU A 93 -16.94 20.24 -10.72
C GLU A 93 -17.59 18.93 -10.25
N GLU A 94 -17.26 17.79 -10.86
CA GLU A 94 -17.78 16.48 -10.45
C GLU A 94 -17.25 16.06 -9.07
N LEU A 95 -15.98 16.35 -8.79
CA LEU A 95 -15.30 16.01 -7.53
C LEU A 95 -15.60 16.97 -6.37
N GLN A 96 -16.26 18.10 -6.67
CA GLN A 96 -16.70 19.09 -5.70
C GLN A 96 -18.17 18.95 -5.34
N GLN A 97 -18.94 18.12 -6.05
CA GLN A 97 -20.33 17.84 -5.71
C GLN A 97 -20.42 17.27 -4.28
N HIS A 98 -21.45 17.70 -3.54
CA HIS A 98 -21.66 17.22 -2.17
C HIS A 98 -21.84 15.69 -2.11
N GLU A 99 -22.48 15.11 -3.12
CA GLU A 99 -22.77 13.68 -3.23
C GLU A 99 -21.59 12.85 -3.76
N PHE A 100 -20.50 13.49 -4.21
CA PHE A 100 -19.35 12.79 -4.80
C PHE A 100 -18.80 11.65 -3.92
N PRO A 101 -18.59 11.84 -2.60
CA PRO A 101 -18.06 10.77 -1.75
C PRO A 101 -18.92 9.50 -1.73
N GLU A 102 -20.22 9.63 -1.93
CA GLU A 102 -21.19 8.52 -1.94
C GLU A 102 -21.33 7.90 -3.34
N LYS A 103 -21.19 8.72 -4.40
CA LYS A 103 -21.23 8.29 -5.79
C LYS A 103 -19.89 7.83 -6.36
N ALA A 104 -18.82 7.98 -5.60
CA ALA A 104 -17.48 7.65 -6.06
C ALA A 104 -17.40 6.18 -6.49
N PRO A 105 -16.70 5.88 -7.61
CA PRO A 105 -16.49 4.50 -8.04
C PRO A 105 -15.80 3.67 -6.95
N ALA A 106 -16.01 2.35 -7.01
CA ALA A 106 -15.47 1.42 -6.03
C ALA A 106 -13.93 1.54 -5.93
N PHE A 107 -13.42 1.66 -4.71
CA PHE A 107 -12.01 1.95 -4.43
C PHE A 107 -11.06 0.99 -5.14
N GLU A 108 -11.33 -0.31 -5.07
CA GLU A 108 -10.49 -1.36 -5.63
C GLU A 108 -10.45 -1.35 -7.16
N VAL A 109 -11.49 -0.84 -7.82
CA VAL A 109 -11.54 -0.66 -9.28
C VAL A 109 -10.65 0.51 -9.68
N VAL A 110 -10.82 1.65 -8.99
CA VAL A 110 -9.99 2.84 -9.20
C VAL A 110 -8.51 2.56 -8.89
N GLU A 111 -8.23 1.79 -7.84
CA GLU A 111 -6.85 1.46 -7.47
C GLU A 111 -6.12 0.68 -8.56
N VAL A 112 -6.81 -0.23 -9.26
CA VAL A 112 -6.23 -0.98 -10.39
C VAL A 112 -5.92 -0.06 -11.57
N LEU A 113 -6.83 0.87 -11.90
CA LEU A 113 -6.63 1.82 -13.00
C LEU A 113 -5.51 2.82 -12.69
N ALA A 114 -5.49 3.38 -11.47
CA ALA A 114 -4.46 4.30 -11.03
C ALA A 114 -3.07 3.66 -11.06
N ASP A 115 -2.99 2.39 -10.64
CA ASP A 115 -1.77 1.60 -10.65
C ASP A 115 -1.32 1.22 -12.08
N ALA A 116 -2.27 0.96 -13.00
CA ALA A 116 -1.99 0.76 -14.41
C ALA A 116 -1.46 2.04 -15.10
N GLU A 117 -2.03 3.21 -14.78
CA GLU A 117 -1.55 4.48 -15.30
C GLU A 117 -0.12 4.80 -14.82
N GLU A 118 0.17 4.57 -13.53
CA GLU A 118 1.51 4.79 -12.96
C GLU A 118 2.59 3.94 -13.66
N ARG A 119 2.21 2.78 -14.18
CA ARG A 119 3.08 1.91 -15.02
C ARG A 119 3.08 2.28 -16.50
N GLY A 120 2.34 3.31 -16.92
CA GLY A 120 2.20 3.68 -18.33
C GLY A 120 1.36 2.71 -19.17
N GLN A 121 0.57 1.83 -18.54
CA GLN A 121 -0.26 0.85 -19.24
C GLN A 121 -1.67 1.36 -19.57
N LEU A 122 -2.10 2.46 -18.94
CA LEU A 122 -3.39 3.10 -19.18
C LEU A 122 -3.17 4.52 -19.71
N SER A 123 -3.66 4.78 -20.93
CA SER A 123 -3.63 6.12 -21.52
C SER A 123 -4.86 6.95 -21.15
N PRO A 124 -4.81 8.30 -21.22
CA PRO A 124 -5.99 9.13 -20.97
C PRO A 124 -7.17 8.85 -21.93
N THR A 125 -6.90 8.52 -23.19
CA THR A 125 -7.95 8.16 -24.17
C THR A 125 -8.60 6.82 -23.82
N GLU A 126 -7.79 5.85 -23.40
CA GLU A 126 -8.30 4.55 -22.96
C GLU A 126 -9.11 4.68 -21.68
N TYR A 127 -8.68 5.52 -20.72
CA TYR A 127 -9.48 5.84 -19.54
C TYR A 127 -10.86 6.38 -19.91
N LYS A 128 -10.94 7.33 -20.84
CA LYS A 128 -12.23 7.88 -21.32
C LYS A 128 -13.16 6.80 -21.86
N SER A 129 -12.62 5.77 -22.52
CA SER A 129 -13.44 4.63 -22.99
C SER A 129 -13.95 3.72 -21.87
N LEU A 130 -13.26 3.71 -20.72
CA LEU A 130 -13.60 2.91 -19.54
C LEU A 130 -14.43 3.67 -18.50
N ARG A 131 -14.47 5.01 -18.58
CA ARG A 131 -15.07 5.89 -17.58
C ARG A 131 -16.49 5.47 -17.20
N ASP A 132 -17.37 5.30 -18.18
CA ASP A 132 -18.77 4.99 -17.90
C ASP A 132 -18.92 3.64 -17.16
N SER A 133 -18.05 2.68 -17.44
CA SER A 133 -18.07 1.37 -16.78
C SER A 133 -17.71 1.41 -15.29
N ILE A 134 -16.99 2.45 -14.83
CA ILE A 134 -16.64 2.60 -13.40
C ILE A 134 -17.64 3.47 -12.64
N TRP A 135 -18.23 4.46 -13.32
CA TRP A 135 -19.18 5.41 -12.72
C TRP A 135 -20.62 4.89 -12.73
N SER A 136 -20.98 4.12 -13.75
CA SER A 136 -22.30 3.49 -13.91
C SER A 136 -22.11 2.00 -14.20
N PRO A 137 -21.60 1.22 -13.23
CA PRO A 137 -21.20 -0.16 -13.46
C PRO A 137 -22.41 -1.08 -13.63
N GLU A 138 -22.46 -1.83 -14.73
CA GLU A 138 -23.40 -2.95 -14.90
C GLU A 138 -22.94 -4.20 -14.13
N LYS A 139 -21.62 -4.33 -13.92
CA LYS A 139 -20.96 -5.45 -13.25
C LYS A 139 -20.64 -5.12 -11.80
N SER A 140 -20.42 -6.14 -10.97
CA SER A 140 -19.96 -5.92 -9.59
C SER A 140 -18.54 -5.35 -9.54
N PRO A 141 -18.16 -4.63 -8.46
CA PRO A 141 -16.79 -4.13 -8.29
C PRO A 141 -15.71 -5.23 -8.38
N THR A 142 -16.00 -6.43 -7.88
CA THR A 142 -15.09 -7.59 -7.94
C THR A 142 -14.83 -8.03 -9.38
N GLU A 143 -15.87 -8.06 -10.22
CA GLU A 143 -15.76 -8.43 -11.63
C GLU A 143 -14.99 -7.38 -12.42
N LEU A 144 -15.31 -6.09 -12.24
CA LEU A 144 -14.60 -4.99 -12.89
C LEU A 144 -13.12 -4.95 -12.49
N LYS A 145 -12.83 -5.13 -11.20
CA LYS A 145 -11.45 -5.22 -10.72
C LYS A 145 -10.70 -6.35 -11.40
N LYS A 146 -11.31 -7.53 -11.53
CA LYS A 146 -10.70 -8.69 -12.19
C LYS A 146 -10.45 -8.40 -13.67
N GLU A 147 -11.46 -7.88 -14.38
CA GLU A 147 -11.37 -7.51 -15.79
C GLU A 147 -10.24 -6.52 -16.05
N PHE A 148 -10.14 -5.45 -15.25
CA PHE A 148 -9.08 -4.47 -15.42
C PHE A 148 -7.70 -4.99 -15.00
N ALA A 149 -7.62 -5.88 -14.00
CA ALA A 149 -6.36 -6.52 -13.64
C ALA A 149 -5.86 -7.46 -14.75
N GLU A 150 -6.75 -8.13 -15.47
CA GLU A 150 -6.43 -8.96 -16.64
C GLU A 150 -6.04 -8.09 -17.86
N ARG A 151 -6.72 -6.97 -18.07
CA ARG A 151 -6.42 -6.01 -19.15
C ARG A 151 -5.09 -5.28 -18.92
N PHE A 152 -4.79 -4.93 -17.68
CA PHE A 152 -3.59 -4.18 -17.29
C PHE A 152 -2.72 -5.00 -16.32
N PRO A 153 -2.12 -6.11 -16.78
CA PRO A 153 -1.38 -7.01 -15.92
C PRO A 153 -0.17 -6.30 -15.30
N ARG A 154 0.02 -6.48 -14.00
CA ARG A 154 1.26 -6.04 -13.34
C ARG A 154 2.42 -6.85 -13.93
N PRO A 155 3.53 -6.20 -14.33
CA PRO A 155 4.75 -6.91 -14.67
C PRO A 155 5.15 -7.86 -13.52
N PRO A 156 5.73 -9.03 -13.82
CA PRO A 156 6.34 -9.84 -12.79
C PRO A 156 7.30 -8.98 -11.96
N PRO A 157 7.31 -9.13 -10.62
CA PRO A 157 8.30 -8.43 -9.81
C PRO A 157 9.69 -8.77 -10.35
N GLU A 158 10.56 -7.77 -10.45
CA GLU A 158 11.95 -8.03 -10.80
C GLU A 158 12.51 -9.08 -9.83
N PRO A 159 13.22 -10.09 -10.33
CA PRO A 159 13.87 -11.04 -9.45
C PRO A 159 14.78 -10.25 -8.49
N PRO A 160 14.81 -10.60 -7.20
CA PRO A 160 15.67 -9.91 -6.25
C PRO A 160 17.12 -9.93 -6.76
N PRO A 161 17.91 -8.88 -6.49
CA PRO A 161 19.32 -8.85 -6.88
C PRO A 161 20.04 -10.15 -6.52
N GLU A 162 20.91 -10.63 -7.40
CA GLU A 162 21.64 -11.89 -7.18
C GLU A 162 22.40 -11.86 -5.84
N SER A 163 22.94 -10.71 -5.44
CA SER A 163 23.60 -10.57 -4.13
C SER A 163 22.67 -10.89 -2.96
N LEU A 164 21.40 -10.45 -3.01
CA LEU A 164 20.42 -10.73 -1.96
C LEU A 164 20.00 -12.20 -1.96
N GLN A 165 19.89 -12.81 -3.15
CA GLN A 165 19.59 -14.23 -3.26
C GLN A 165 20.70 -15.08 -2.63
N VAL A 166 21.96 -14.81 -2.98
CA VAL A 166 23.10 -15.58 -2.46
C VAL A 166 23.32 -15.33 -0.97
N ARG A 167 23.14 -14.09 -0.47
CA ARG A 167 23.16 -13.79 0.97
C ARG A 167 22.09 -14.56 1.74
N LYS A 168 20.89 -14.69 1.19
CA LYS A 168 19.81 -15.49 1.81
C LYS A 168 20.19 -16.97 1.85
N LEU A 169 20.80 -17.50 0.79
CA LEU A 169 21.29 -18.88 0.77
C LEU A 169 22.37 -19.11 1.82
N ALA A 170 23.32 -18.18 1.98
CA ALA A 170 24.36 -18.26 3.02
C ALA A 170 23.75 -18.31 4.43
N GLN A 171 22.75 -17.45 4.71
CA GLN A 171 22.04 -17.46 5.99
C GLN A 171 21.34 -18.80 6.26
N LEU A 172 20.71 -19.39 5.25
CA LEU A 172 20.05 -20.69 5.37
C LEU A 172 21.05 -21.83 5.57
N ALA A 173 22.18 -21.82 4.86
CA ALA A 173 23.25 -22.80 4.99
C ALA A 173 23.87 -22.75 6.39
N ARG A 174 24.17 -21.55 6.92
CA ARG A 174 24.66 -21.36 8.29
C ARG A 174 23.66 -21.86 9.33
N LYS A 175 22.38 -21.54 9.16
CA LYS A 175 21.33 -22.02 10.06
C LYS A 175 21.26 -23.55 10.06
N LEU A 176 21.30 -24.17 8.89
CA LEU A 176 21.31 -25.63 8.75
C LEU A 176 22.54 -26.24 9.44
N ALA A 177 23.74 -25.70 9.20
CA ALA A 177 24.96 -26.15 9.84
C ALA A 177 24.86 -26.09 11.37
N SER A 178 24.33 -24.99 11.92
CA SER A 178 24.12 -24.83 13.35
C SER A 178 23.11 -25.83 13.92
N GLU A 179 21.99 -26.08 13.23
CA GLU A 179 20.98 -27.05 13.68
C GLU A 179 21.51 -28.49 13.65
N LEU A 180 22.30 -28.83 12.63
CA LEU A 180 22.92 -30.16 12.50
C LEU A 180 24.01 -30.39 13.54
N ALA A 181 24.87 -29.39 13.80
CA ALA A 181 25.91 -29.47 14.82
C ALA A 181 25.33 -29.63 16.24
N GLY A 182 24.15 -29.07 16.51
CA GLY A 182 23.44 -29.22 17.79
C GLY A 182 22.76 -30.57 17.98
N SER A 183 22.65 -31.41 16.93
CA SER A 183 21.90 -32.66 16.97
C SER A 183 22.79 -33.88 17.26
N ARG A 184 22.59 -34.51 18.42
CA ARG A 184 23.30 -35.75 18.82
C ARG A 184 23.01 -36.97 17.94
N ARG A 185 21.99 -36.89 17.07
CA ARG A 185 21.59 -37.97 16.16
C ARG A 185 22.21 -37.83 14.76
N VAL A 186 22.86 -36.70 14.48
CA VAL A 186 23.49 -36.42 13.20
C VAL A 186 24.96 -36.87 13.28
N PRO A 187 25.43 -37.72 12.35
CA PRO A 187 26.86 -38.07 12.29
C PRO A 187 27.73 -36.83 12.09
N ASN A 188 28.89 -36.77 12.74
CA ASN A 188 29.81 -35.63 12.64
C ASN A 188 30.15 -35.28 11.18
N ALA A 189 30.38 -36.29 10.33
CA ALA A 189 30.66 -36.08 8.90
C ALA A 189 29.52 -35.34 8.14
N VAL A 190 28.27 -35.45 8.61
CA VAL A 190 27.14 -34.70 8.03
C VAL A 190 27.16 -33.25 8.50
N ALA A 191 27.43 -33.01 9.78
CA ALA A 191 27.56 -31.66 10.32
C ALA A 191 28.76 -30.90 9.72
N GLU A 192 29.89 -31.57 9.54
CA GLU A 192 31.09 -31.02 8.88
C GLU A 192 30.80 -30.62 7.43
N ARG A 193 30.13 -31.47 6.64
CA ARG A 193 29.73 -31.13 5.27
C ARG A 193 28.77 -29.94 5.20
N ALA A 194 27.87 -29.82 6.17
CA ALA A 194 26.97 -28.67 6.25
C ALA A 194 27.71 -27.38 6.62
N ALA A 195 28.73 -27.46 7.49
CA ALA A 195 29.59 -26.34 7.82
C ALA A 195 30.42 -25.89 6.61
N SER A 196 31.06 -26.82 5.90
CA SER A 196 31.81 -26.50 4.66
C SER A 196 30.90 -25.85 3.60
N LEU A 197 29.69 -26.38 3.39
CA LEU A 197 28.72 -25.76 2.48
C LEU A 197 28.34 -24.33 2.92
N ALA A 198 28.21 -24.09 4.23
CA ALA A 198 27.90 -22.76 4.74
C ALA A 198 29.05 -21.77 4.46
N ASP A 199 30.29 -22.20 4.65
CA ASP A 199 31.48 -21.39 4.35
C ASP A 199 31.59 -21.10 2.84
N ASP A 200 31.42 -22.12 1.99
CA ASP A 200 31.45 -21.98 0.53
C ASP A 200 30.40 -20.96 0.03
N VAL A 201 29.17 -21.06 0.55
CA VAL A 201 28.08 -20.16 0.14
C VAL A 201 28.28 -18.74 0.71
N GLU A 202 28.93 -18.60 1.86
CA GLU A 202 29.29 -17.29 2.42
C GLU A 202 30.39 -16.60 1.61
N GLU A 203 31.39 -17.34 1.14
CA GLU A 203 32.41 -16.84 0.22
C GLU A 203 31.77 -16.35 -1.09
N LEU A 204 30.86 -17.15 -1.67
CA LEU A 204 30.07 -16.73 -2.83
C LEU A 204 29.25 -15.47 -2.54
N ALA A 205 28.59 -15.37 -1.39
CA ALA A 205 27.81 -14.19 -1.02
C ALA A 205 28.67 -12.92 -0.86
N SER A 206 29.94 -13.07 -0.48
CA SER A 206 30.88 -11.97 -0.33
C SER A 206 31.47 -11.48 -1.65
N SER A 207 31.51 -12.34 -2.67
CA SER A 207 32.08 -12.06 -4.00
C SER A 207 31.07 -11.54 -5.02
N VAL A 208 29.77 -11.76 -4.81
CA VAL A 208 28.70 -11.22 -5.67
C VAL A 208 28.45 -9.75 -5.34
N THR A 209 28.84 -8.87 -6.26
CA THR A 209 28.43 -7.46 -6.31
C THR A 209 27.35 -7.28 -7.36
N ASP A 210 26.25 -6.62 -7.01
CA ASP A 210 25.24 -6.23 -7.99
C ASP A 210 25.87 -5.24 -9.00
N ALA A 211 25.59 -5.44 -10.30
CA ALA A 211 26.09 -4.59 -11.38
C ALA A 211 25.34 -3.26 -11.48
#